data_AF-A0A7W0VWU0-F1
#
_entry.id   AF-A0A7W0VWU0-F1
#
_cell.length_a   1.000
_cell.length_b   1.000
_cell.length_c   1.000
_cell.angle_alpha   90.00
_cell.angle_beta   90.00
_cell.angle_gamma   90.00
#
_symmetry.space_group_name_H-M   'P 1'
#
loop_
_entity.id
_entity.type
_entity.pdbx_description
1 polymer ?
#
loop_
_entity_poly.entity_id
_entity_poly.type
_entity_poly.pdbx_seq_one_letter_code
_entity_poly.pdbx_strand_id
1 'polypeptide(L)'
;MRIHALTLVLCIACRPSATVERTMPVANLQSYRTIGVRVHSNAFAAQGKTMRMEAAVLDRLRKKCQFDKVFRADQGRADILIDLNIAGTARGGDTGWNSSTASVDTLLVLTDGQDGELLGTARIRGKSSGMIINNAPPENEAIDIVATTVADLLAKSGCTGPRVARAPIVDPGPGPGSGSGGDPGSGSGSGPVDESKRAEADALNDKGKERLYADDVPGALALFQQANRLLPDPRYGFNICLALGTQEQWDAALAACREARAMNPPAALAAKIDRRMEALVKRE
;
A
#
# COMPACT_ATOMS: atom_id res chain seq x y z
N MET A 1 -33.33 45.24 36.23
CA MET A 1 -32.42 44.88 35.12
C MET A 1 -32.66 43.43 34.74
N ARG A 2 -33.25 43.16 33.58
CA ARG A 2 -33.45 41.79 33.05
C ARG A 2 -32.34 41.51 32.04
N ILE A 3 -31.43 40.60 32.38
CA ILE A 3 -30.35 40.15 31.49
C ILE A 3 -30.96 39.14 30.52
N HIS A 4 -31.04 39.49 29.23
CA HIS A 4 -31.38 38.54 28.18
C HIS A 4 -30.14 37.70 27.86
N ALA A 5 -30.18 36.42 28.22
CA ALA A 5 -29.21 35.44 27.78
C ALA A 5 -29.43 35.16 26.30
N LEU A 6 -28.54 35.68 25.46
CA LEU A 6 -28.51 35.43 24.02
C LEU A 6 -27.90 34.03 23.79
N THR A 7 -28.74 33.01 23.65
CA THR A 7 -28.29 31.66 23.31
C THR A 7 -27.83 31.64 21.85
N LEU A 8 -26.51 31.70 21.63
CA LEU A 8 -25.91 31.55 20.31
C LEU A 8 -25.99 30.08 19.89
N VAL A 9 -26.98 29.72 19.07
CA VAL A 9 -27.03 28.40 18.43
C VAL A 9 -25.94 28.37 17.36
N LEU A 10 -24.79 27.74 17.68
CA LEU A 10 -23.78 27.41 16.68
C LEU A 10 -24.37 26.36 15.74
N CYS A 11 -24.84 26.81 14.57
CA CYS A 11 -25.06 25.92 13.44
C CYS A 11 -23.72 25.29 13.06
N ILE A 12 -23.46 24.07 13.51
CA ILE A 12 -22.35 23.24 13.03
C ILE A 12 -22.69 22.90 11.57
N ALA A 13 -22.34 23.80 10.66
CA ALA A 13 -22.45 23.55 9.24
C ALA A 13 -21.60 22.31 8.92
N CYS A 14 -22.22 21.30 8.31
CA CYS A 14 -21.56 20.07 7.88
C CYS A 14 -20.41 20.44 6.94
N ARG A 15 -19.18 20.45 7.46
CA ARG A 15 -17.98 20.69 6.66
C ARG A 15 -17.53 19.38 6.02
N PRO A 16 -17.02 19.43 4.79
CA PRO A 16 -16.42 18.25 4.20
C PRO A 16 -15.22 17.84 5.08
N SER A 17 -15.07 16.54 5.31
CA SER A 17 -14.10 16.03 6.29
C SER A 17 -13.53 14.69 5.87
N ALA A 18 -12.31 14.40 6.34
CA ALA A 18 -11.69 13.10 6.19
C ALA A 18 -11.33 12.53 7.55
N THR A 19 -11.54 11.23 7.73
CA THR A 19 -10.93 10.47 8.81
C THR A 19 -9.85 9.56 8.23
N VAL A 20 -8.68 9.55 8.87
CA VAL A 20 -7.55 8.70 8.49
C VAL A 20 -7.26 7.73 9.62
N GLU A 21 -7.35 6.45 9.31
CA GLU A 21 -6.91 5.37 10.18
C GLU A 21 -5.64 4.78 9.55
N ARG A 22 -4.49 5.01 10.19
CA ARG A 22 -3.20 4.47 9.70
C ARG A 22 -3.04 3.05 10.18
N THR A 23 -2.93 2.11 9.24
CA THR A 23 -2.63 0.71 9.55
C THR A 23 -1.12 0.45 9.50
N MET A 24 -0.35 1.25 8.76
CA MET A 24 1.12 1.24 8.81
C MET A 24 1.71 2.66 8.64
N PRO A 25 2.80 3.03 9.33
CA PRO A 25 3.48 4.30 9.08
C PRO A 25 3.98 4.37 7.63
N VAL A 26 3.79 5.53 7.01
CA VAL A 26 4.27 5.80 5.65
C VAL A 26 5.76 6.15 5.72
N ALA A 27 6.58 5.40 4.96
CA ALA A 27 8.03 5.58 4.86
C ALA A 27 8.42 7.02 4.43
N ASN A 28 9.65 7.41 4.72
CA ASN A 28 10.21 8.68 4.25
C ASN A 28 10.35 8.65 2.72
N LEU A 29 9.80 9.66 2.05
CA LEU A 29 9.70 9.75 0.58
C LEU A 29 10.79 10.63 -0.04
N GLN A 30 11.73 11.16 0.74
CA GLN A 30 12.76 12.08 0.26
C GLN A 30 13.72 11.46 -0.78
N SER A 31 13.89 10.14 -0.77
CA SER A 31 14.76 9.40 -1.70
C SER A 31 14.08 9.03 -3.01
N TYR A 32 12.78 9.30 -3.18
CA TYR A 32 12.01 8.90 -4.35
C TYR A 32 11.70 10.09 -5.23
N ARG A 33 11.81 9.90 -6.55
CA ARG A 33 11.72 10.98 -7.54
C ARG A 33 10.44 10.93 -8.35
N THR A 34 9.96 9.73 -8.65
CA THR A 34 8.81 9.51 -9.52
C THR A 34 7.72 8.74 -8.81
N ILE A 35 6.46 9.11 -9.07
CA ILE A 35 5.30 8.47 -8.47
C ILE A 35 4.25 8.12 -9.52
N GLY A 36 3.78 6.87 -9.46
CA GLY A 36 2.68 6.35 -10.26
C GLY A 36 1.44 6.20 -9.38
N VAL A 37 0.29 6.63 -9.89
CA VAL A 37 -1.00 6.47 -9.19
C VAL A 37 -1.87 5.48 -9.95
N ARG A 38 -2.51 4.58 -9.22
CA ARG A 38 -3.48 3.64 -9.72
C ARG A 38 -4.69 3.61 -8.80
N VAL A 39 -5.88 3.57 -9.38
CA VAL A 39 -7.13 3.49 -8.61
C VAL A 39 -7.96 2.30 -9.08
N HIS A 40 -8.37 1.49 -8.13
CA HIS A 40 -9.21 0.32 -8.31
C HIS A 40 -10.53 0.47 -7.56
N SER A 41 -11.55 -0.24 -8.06
CA SER A 41 -12.75 -0.49 -7.28
C SER A 41 -13.30 -1.85 -7.65
N ASN A 42 -13.70 -2.60 -6.62
CA ASN A 42 -14.41 -3.88 -6.80
C ASN A 42 -15.90 -3.67 -7.08
N ALA A 43 -16.43 -2.45 -6.91
CA ALA A 43 -17.83 -2.14 -7.15
C ALA A 43 -18.04 -1.66 -8.59
N PHE A 44 -18.84 -2.39 -9.37
CA PHE A 44 -19.18 -2.01 -10.75
C PHE A 44 -19.73 -0.58 -10.86
N ALA A 45 -20.53 -0.15 -9.88
CA ALA A 45 -21.11 1.19 -9.81
C ALA A 45 -20.08 2.33 -9.57
N ALA A 46 -18.80 2.02 -9.39
CA ALA A 46 -17.75 2.99 -9.08
C ALA A 46 -16.78 3.25 -10.24
N GLN A 47 -16.97 2.69 -11.44
CA GLN A 47 -16.05 2.91 -12.57
C GLN A 47 -15.86 4.40 -12.94
N GLY A 48 -16.93 5.20 -12.92
CA GLY A 48 -16.80 6.65 -13.13
C GLY A 48 -16.05 7.36 -11.99
N LYS A 49 -16.11 6.80 -10.78
CA LYS A 49 -15.46 7.35 -9.57
C LYS A 49 -13.96 7.04 -9.55
N THR A 50 -13.52 5.90 -10.07
CA THR A 50 -12.08 5.54 -10.12
C THR A 50 -11.30 6.52 -10.99
N MET A 51 -11.78 6.81 -12.21
CA MET A 51 -11.15 7.80 -13.10
C MET A 51 -11.08 9.19 -12.46
N ARG A 52 -12.17 9.61 -11.79
CA ARG A 52 -12.21 10.91 -11.11
C ARG A 52 -11.26 10.97 -9.92
N MET A 53 -11.21 9.91 -9.11
CA MET A 53 -10.29 9.81 -7.96
C MET A 53 -8.84 9.84 -8.44
N GLU A 54 -8.51 9.08 -9.49
CA GLU A 54 -7.15 9.07 -10.06
C GLU A 54 -6.73 10.47 -10.53
N ALA A 55 -7.60 11.15 -11.29
CA ALA A 55 -7.34 12.51 -11.76
C ALA A 55 -7.18 13.50 -10.60
N ALA A 56 -8.05 13.44 -9.59
CA ALA A 56 -7.99 14.31 -8.42
C ALA A 56 -6.69 14.09 -7.63
N VAL A 57 -6.30 12.84 -7.38
CA VAL A 57 -5.07 12.51 -6.66
C VAL A 57 -3.84 13.01 -7.42
N LEU A 58 -3.76 12.77 -8.72
CA LEU A 58 -2.67 13.27 -9.56
C LEU A 58 -2.55 14.80 -9.51
N ASP A 59 -3.67 15.53 -9.58
CA ASP A 59 -3.68 16.99 -9.46
C ASP A 59 -3.19 17.46 -8.08
N ARG A 60 -3.69 16.86 -6.99
CA ARG A 60 -3.28 17.21 -5.62
C ARG A 60 -1.80 16.91 -5.36
N LEU A 61 -1.29 15.79 -5.88
CA LEU A 61 0.13 15.44 -5.77
C LEU A 61 1.03 16.43 -6.53
N ARG A 62 0.66 16.82 -7.75
CA ARG A 62 1.42 17.83 -8.51
C ARG A 62 1.46 19.19 -7.81
N LYS A 63 0.39 19.54 -7.08
CA LYS A 63 0.30 20.80 -6.34
C LYS A 63 1.06 20.77 -5.00
N LYS A 64 1.06 19.63 -4.30
CA LYS A 64 1.62 19.54 -2.93
C LYS A 64 2.99 18.88 -2.84
N CYS A 65 3.38 18.04 -3.78
CA CYS A 65 4.63 17.29 -3.74
C CYS A 65 5.61 17.77 -4.82
N GLN A 66 6.91 17.63 -4.57
CA GLN A 66 7.99 18.01 -5.50
C GLN A 66 8.58 16.80 -6.22
N PHE A 67 7.75 15.89 -6.72
CA PHE A 67 8.23 14.73 -7.50
C PHE A 67 8.65 15.19 -8.89
N ASP A 68 9.73 14.62 -9.43
CA ASP A 68 10.21 14.89 -10.79
C ASP A 68 9.11 14.52 -11.82
N LYS A 69 8.36 13.44 -11.56
CA LYS A 69 7.22 13.01 -12.38
C LYS A 69 6.07 12.46 -11.53
N VAL A 70 4.85 12.84 -11.90
CA VAL A 70 3.58 12.37 -11.31
C VAL A 70 2.65 11.93 -12.44
N PHE A 71 2.40 10.63 -12.58
CA PHE A 71 1.70 10.04 -13.72
C PHE A 71 0.83 8.85 -13.33
N ARG A 72 -0.04 8.40 -14.24
CA ARG A 72 -0.86 7.19 -14.03
C ARG A 72 0.04 5.97 -14.11
N ALA A 73 -0.16 4.97 -13.27
CA ALA A 73 0.74 3.82 -13.17
C ALA A 73 0.83 2.98 -14.47
N ASP A 74 -0.09 3.15 -15.43
CA ASP A 74 -0.05 2.54 -16.76
C ASP A 74 0.83 3.29 -17.77
N GLN A 75 1.31 4.50 -17.43
CA GLN A 75 2.12 5.35 -18.32
C GLN A 75 3.64 5.15 -18.17
N GLY A 76 4.09 4.32 -17.22
CA GLY A 76 5.52 4.04 -17.04
C GLY A 76 5.86 3.38 -15.71
N ARG A 77 7.16 3.18 -15.48
CA ARG A 77 7.69 2.71 -14.18
C ARG A 77 7.97 3.91 -13.28
N ALA A 78 7.47 3.85 -12.05
CA ALA A 78 7.71 4.84 -11.01
C ALA A 78 8.60 4.26 -9.91
N ASP A 79 9.26 5.11 -9.12
CA ASP A 79 9.98 4.69 -7.92
C ASP A 79 9.01 4.32 -6.79
N ILE A 80 7.83 4.94 -6.78
CA ILE A 80 6.73 4.67 -5.86
C ILE A 80 5.46 4.40 -6.66
N LEU A 81 4.70 3.40 -6.24
CA LEU A 81 3.32 3.19 -6.68
C LEU A 81 2.35 3.50 -5.53
N ILE A 82 1.34 4.31 -5.83
CA ILE A 82 0.15 4.51 -5.00
C ILE A 82 -0.96 3.67 -5.60
N ASP A 83 -1.43 2.67 -4.85
CA ASP A 83 -2.63 1.92 -5.17
C ASP A 83 -3.76 2.36 -4.22
N LEU A 84 -4.84 2.90 -4.79
CA LEU A 84 -6.05 3.27 -4.07
C LEU A 84 -7.17 2.30 -4.40
N ASN A 85 -7.66 1.56 -3.42
CA ASN A 85 -8.83 0.71 -3.57
C ASN A 85 -10.06 1.36 -2.94
N ILE A 86 -11.07 1.70 -3.76
CA ILE A 86 -12.36 2.20 -3.26
C ILE A 86 -13.12 1.01 -2.65
N ALA A 87 -13.09 0.91 -1.32
CA ALA A 87 -13.70 -0.15 -0.54
C ALA A 87 -15.23 0.04 -0.40
N GLY A 88 -15.72 1.28 -0.43
CA GLY A 88 -17.13 1.56 -0.28
C GLY A 88 -17.51 2.98 -0.66
N THR A 89 -18.77 3.16 -1.06
CA THR A 89 -19.37 4.49 -1.21
C THR A 89 -20.78 4.48 -0.67
N ALA A 90 -21.21 5.52 0.03
CA ALA A 90 -22.58 5.64 0.53
C ALA A 90 -23.14 7.03 0.26
N ARG A 91 -24.48 7.11 0.21
CA ARG A 91 -25.27 8.36 0.28
C ARG A 91 -26.15 8.32 1.52
N GLY A 92 -26.57 9.48 2.03
CA GLY A 92 -27.57 9.54 3.10
C GLY A 92 -27.06 10.01 4.46
N GLY A 93 -25.75 10.12 4.64
CA GLY A 93 -25.13 10.44 5.93
C GLY A 93 -25.25 9.26 6.90
N ASP A 94 -24.83 9.43 8.15
CA ASP A 94 -24.83 8.32 9.13
C ASP A 94 -26.26 7.88 9.51
N THR A 95 -27.27 8.71 9.26
CA THR A 95 -28.68 8.40 9.52
C THR A 95 -29.44 7.88 8.30
N GLY A 96 -28.91 8.05 7.08
CA GLY A 96 -29.55 7.63 5.82
C GLY A 96 -30.55 8.63 5.22
N TRP A 97 -30.90 9.72 5.90
CA TRP A 97 -31.98 10.64 5.47
C TRP A 97 -31.50 11.77 4.56
N ASN A 98 -30.19 12.02 4.45
CA ASN A 98 -29.66 13.13 3.66
C ASN A 98 -28.96 12.65 2.38
N SER A 99 -29.71 12.51 1.29
CA SER A 99 -29.19 12.14 -0.03
C SER A 99 -28.17 13.13 -0.61
N SER A 100 -28.06 14.33 -0.03
CA SER A 100 -27.08 15.35 -0.43
C SER A 100 -25.70 15.10 0.18
N THR A 101 -25.57 14.16 1.12
CA THR A 101 -24.26 13.73 1.66
C THR A 101 -23.79 12.45 0.97
N ALA A 102 -22.49 12.37 0.71
CA ALA A 102 -21.81 11.19 0.23
C ALA A 102 -20.55 10.91 1.05
N SER A 103 -20.21 9.62 1.16
CA SER A 103 -18.94 9.16 1.68
C SER A 103 -18.22 8.24 0.70
N VAL A 104 -16.90 8.26 0.76
CA VAL A 104 -16.01 7.39 -0.01
C VAL A 104 -14.96 6.82 0.92
N ASP A 105 -14.96 5.49 1.05
CA ASP A 105 -13.99 4.73 1.84
C ASP A 105 -12.93 4.17 0.90
N THR A 106 -11.68 4.52 1.15
CA THR A 106 -10.54 4.16 0.30
C THR A 106 -9.43 3.57 1.14
N LEU A 107 -8.86 2.47 0.68
CA LEU A 107 -7.61 1.91 1.19
C LEU A 107 -6.46 2.39 0.32
N LEU A 108 -5.54 3.13 0.93
CA LEU A 108 -4.27 3.55 0.36
C LEU A 108 -3.21 2.49 0.67
N VAL A 109 -2.52 2.04 -0.37
CA VAL A 109 -1.33 1.19 -0.29
C VAL A 109 -0.20 1.90 -1.04
N LEU A 110 0.94 2.06 -0.37
CA LEU A 110 2.14 2.65 -0.94
C LEU A 110 3.20 1.57 -1.11
N THR A 111 3.73 1.40 -2.31
CA THR A 111 4.79 0.41 -2.59
C THR A 111 5.98 1.02 -3.30
N ASP A 112 7.16 0.42 -3.11
CA ASP A 112 8.34 0.70 -3.93
C ASP A 112 8.12 0.11 -5.33
N GLY A 113 8.23 0.93 -6.36
CA GLY A 113 7.96 0.53 -7.74
C GLY A 113 9.09 -0.28 -8.41
N GLN A 114 10.24 -0.44 -7.76
CA GLN A 114 11.32 -1.32 -8.22
C GLN A 114 11.10 -2.76 -7.78
N ASP A 115 10.70 -2.95 -6.52
CA ASP A 115 10.71 -4.27 -5.88
C ASP A 115 9.42 -4.65 -5.13
N GLY A 116 8.41 -3.78 -5.16
CA GLY A 116 7.09 -4.00 -4.57
C GLY A 116 7.06 -3.92 -3.04
N GLU A 117 8.13 -3.46 -2.38
CA GLU A 117 8.18 -3.34 -0.90
C GLU A 117 7.05 -2.44 -0.41
N LEU A 118 6.32 -2.90 0.61
CA LEU A 118 5.26 -2.12 1.22
C LEU A 118 5.85 -0.96 2.04
N LEU A 119 5.56 0.27 1.63
CA LEU A 119 6.06 1.50 2.23
C LEU A 119 5.06 2.15 3.19
N GLY A 120 3.77 1.80 3.11
CA GLY A 120 2.75 2.38 3.98
C GLY A 120 1.34 1.95 3.59
N THR A 121 0.43 1.99 4.56
CA THR A 121 -1.00 1.72 4.35
C THR A 121 -1.86 2.65 5.21
N ALA A 122 -3.00 3.10 4.66
CA ALA A 122 -3.96 3.89 5.41
C ALA A 122 -5.39 3.71 4.88
N ARG A 123 -6.36 3.66 5.78
CA ARG A 123 -7.78 3.79 5.44
C ARG A 123 -8.19 5.24 5.53
N ILE A 124 -8.81 5.73 4.47
CA ILE A 124 -9.24 7.12 4.33
C ILE A 124 -10.72 7.12 4.00
N ARG A 125 -11.51 7.76 4.87
CA ARG A 125 -12.94 8.00 4.64
C ARG A 125 -13.15 9.48 4.40
N GLY A 126 -13.50 9.86 3.17
CA GLY A 126 -13.93 11.21 2.83
C GLY A 126 -15.43 11.36 2.96
N LYS A 127 -15.91 12.45 3.55
CA LYS A 127 -17.32 12.83 3.66
C LYS A 127 -17.52 14.21 3.02
N SER A 128 -18.52 14.33 2.15
CA SER A 128 -18.94 15.61 1.56
C SER A 128 -19.62 16.51 2.61
N SER A 129 -19.71 17.81 2.33
CA SER A 129 -20.41 18.80 3.15
C SER A 129 -21.92 18.57 3.27
N GLY A 130 -22.53 17.82 2.35
CA GLY A 130 -23.98 17.71 2.29
C GLY A 130 -24.66 18.87 1.55
N MET A 131 -23.89 19.84 1.04
CA MET A 131 -24.38 20.92 0.22
C MET A 131 -24.09 20.63 -1.26
N ILE A 132 -25.10 20.76 -2.11
CA ILE A 132 -24.90 20.65 -3.56
C ILE A 132 -24.34 21.98 -4.06
N ILE A 133 -23.03 22.02 -4.30
CA ILE A 133 -22.35 23.18 -4.85
C ILE A 133 -22.29 23.03 -6.38
N ASN A 134 -22.76 24.02 -7.13
CA ASN A 134 -22.68 24.04 -8.60
C ASN A 134 -23.30 22.83 -9.30
N ASN A 135 -24.36 22.24 -8.72
CA ASN A 135 -25.01 21.02 -9.22
C ASN A 135 -24.05 19.82 -9.37
N ALA A 136 -22.90 19.85 -8.69
CA ALA A 136 -21.95 18.75 -8.71
C ALA A 136 -22.44 17.63 -7.77
N PRO A 137 -22.34 16.36 -8.19
CA PRO A 137 -22.59 15.23 -7.30
C PRO A 137 -21.75 15.32 -6.00
N PRO A 138 -22.33 15.08 -4.81
CA PRO A 138 -21.60 15.16 -3.54
C PRO A 138 -20.44 14.17 -3.46
N GLU A 139 -20.48 13.07 -4.20
CA GLU A 139 -19.35 12.13 -4.33
C GLU A 139 -18.09 12.81 -4.83
N ASN A 140 -18.22 13.85 -5.66
CA ASN A 140 -17.08 14.57 -6.20
C ASN A 140 -16.33 15.33 -5.11
N GLU A 141 -17.05 15.90 -4.16
CA GLU A 141 -16.47 16.57 -2.99
C GLU A 141 -15.82 15.54 -2.07
N ALA A 142 -16.48 14.42 -1.79
CA ALA A 142 -15.90 13.33 -0.99
C ALA A 142 -14.60 12.78 -1.63
N ILE A 143 -14.57 12.61 -2.95
CA ILE A 143 -13.37 12.21 -3.71
C ILE A 143 -12.25 13.25 -3.57
N ASP A 144 -12.56 14.53 -3.72
CA ASP A 144 -11.57 15.61 -3.61
C ASP A 144 -10.96 15.70 -2.20
N ILE A 145 -11.77 15.41 -1.18
CA ILE A 145 -11.33 15.31 0.20
C ILE A 145 -10.39 14.12 0.42
N VAL A 146 -10.71 12.94 -0.13
CA VAL A 146 -9.79 11.79 -0.09
C VAL A 146 -8.48 12.13 -0.80
N ALA A 147 -8.55 12.69 -2.02
CA ALA A 147 -7.37 13.06 -2.80
C ALA A 147 -6.47 14.07 -2.07
N THR A 148 -7.08 15.09 -1.45
CA THR A 148 -6.36 16.08 -0.64
C THR A 148 -5.68 15.43 0.55
N THR A 149 -6.38 14.51 1.22
CA THR A 149 -5.87 13.77 2.38
C THR A 149 -4.68 12.88 2.01
N VAL A 150 -4.75 12.18 0.87
CA VAL A 150 -3.63 11.39 0.34
C VAL A 150 -2.40 12.28 0.12
N ALA A 151 -2.57 13.42 -0.55
CA ALA A 151 -1.47 14.35 -0.78
C ALA A 151 -0.88 14.92 0.52
N ASP A 152 -1.71 15.20 1.52
CA ASP A 152 -1.26 15.65 2.84
C ASP A 152 -0.48 14.58 3.62
N LEU A 153 -0.88 13.31 3.51
CA LEU A 153 -0.13 12.21 4.11
C LEU A 153 1.27 12.11 3.50
N LEU A 154 1.37 12.16 2.17
CA LEU A 154 2.66 12.06 1.46
C LEU A 154 3.53 13.30 1.70
N ALA A 155 2.93 14.48 1.81
CA ALA A 155 3.64 15.71 2.17
C ALA A 155 4.29 15.59 3.55
N LYS A 156 3.54 15.08 4.54
CA LYS A 156 4.06 14.79 5.89
C LYS A 156 5.14 13.70 5.89
N SER A 157 5.13 12.80 4.91
CA SER A 157 6.15 11.77 4.73
C SER A 157 7.37 12.23 3.92
N GLY A 158 7.49 13.52 3.60
CA GLY A 158 8.69 14.05 2.95
C GLY A 158 8.64 14.01 1.42
N CYS A 159 7.44 14.01 0.80
CA CYS A 159 7.33 14.27 -0.64
C CYS A 159 7.64 15.75 -1.01
N THR A 160 7.86 16.60 -0.01
CA THR A 160 8.23 18.01 -0.15
C THR A 160 9.69 18.24 0.24
N GLY A 161 10.32 19.25 -0.36
CA GLY A 161 11.67 19.67 -0.01
C GLY A 161 12.78 18.98 -0.81
N PRO A 162 14.04 19.26 -0.44
CA PRO A 162 15.21 18.75 -1.15
C PRO A 162 15.21 17.23 -1.22
N ARG A 163 15.48 16.69 -2.41
CA ARG A 163 15.59 15.25 -2.63
C ARG A 163 16.94 14.74 -2.16
N VAL A 164 16.91 13.66 -1.39
CA VAL A 164 18.13 12.96 -0.97
C VAL A 164 18.46 11.94 -2.05
N ALA A 165 19.73 11.85 -2.44
CA ALA A 165 20.14 10.79 -3.34
C ALA A 165 19.83 9.44 -2.69
N ARG A 166 18.99 8.62 -3.34
CA ARG A 166 18.84 7.22 -2.93
C ARG A 166 20.23 6.60 -3.04
N ALA A 167 20.67 5.93 -1.96
CA ALA A 167 21.89 5.15 -2.03
C ALA A 167 21.76 4.23 -3.26
N PRO A 168 22.76 4.20 -4.16
CA PRO A 168 22.70 3.29 -5.29
C PRO A 168 22.45 1.90 -4.70
N ILE A 169 21.45 1.21 -5.25
CA ILE A 169 21.38 -0.23 -5.05
C ILE A 169 22.70 -0.72 -5.59
N VAL A 170 23.61 -1.07 -4.69
CA VAL A 170 24.83 -1.76 -5.07
C VAL A 170 24.30 -3.07 -5.62
N ASP A 171 24.13 -3.12 -6.94
CA ASP A 171 24.03 -4.37 -7.65
C ASP A 171 25.20 -5.16 -7.11
N PRO A 172 24.99 -6.28 -6.40
CA PRO A 172 26.09 -7.10 -5.96
C PRO A 172 26.81 -7.42 -7.25
N GLY A 173 27.97 -6.77 -7.46
CA GLY A 173 28.73 -6.91 -8.68
C GLY A 173 28.87 -8.39 -8.98
N PRO A 174 28.90 -8.79 -10.26
CA PRO A 174 28.92 -10.20 -10.66
C PRO A 174 29.87 -10.91 -9.72
N GLY A 175 29.30 -11.73 -8.82
CA GLY A 175 30.08 -12.43 -7.80
C GLY A 175 31.24 -13.12 -8.50
N PRO A 176 32.42 -13.22 -7.85
CA PRO A 176 33.63 -13.75 -8.48
C PRO A 176 33.25 -14.98 -9.28
N GLY A 177 33.53 -14.90 -10.60
CA GLY A 177 32.91 -15.73 -11.62
C GLY A 177 32.70 -17.16 -11.14
N SER A 178 31.44 -17.58 -11.07
CA SER A 178 31.09 -18.99 -11.01
C SER A 178 31.74 -19.62 -12.22
N GLY A 179 32.90 -20.23 -12.00
CA GLY A 179 33.64 -20.92 -13.03
C GLY A 179 32.70 -21.89 -13.72
N SER A 180 32.61 -21.74 -15.04
CA SER A 180 32.19 -22.81 -15.93
C SER A 180 33.20 -23.94 -15.77
N GLY A 181 33.02 -24.75 -14.73
CA GLY A 181 33.90 -25.84 -14.34
C GLY A 181 33.05 -27.06 -14.06
N GLY A 182 32.86 -27.87 -15.10
CA GLY A 182 32.61 -29.30 -15.02
C GLY A 182 31.40 -29.72 -14.18
N ASP A 183 30.29 -29.91 -14.87
CA ASP A 183 29.40 -31.03 -14.57
C ASP A 183 30.25 -32.33 -14.56
N PRO A 184 30.27 -33.06 -13.43
CA PRO A 184 29.73 -34.40 -13.49
C PRO A 184 28.93 -34.70 -12.22
N GLY A 185 27.63 -34.57 -12.32
CA GLY A 185 26.73 -34.84 -11.21
C GLY A 185 25.33 -35.21 -11.64
N SER A 186 25.21 -36.08 -12.64
CA SER A 186 23.97 -36.75 -13.03
C SER A 186 23.25 -37.29 -11.78
N GLY A 187 22.14 -36.63 -11.46
CA GLY A 187 21.32 -36.86 -10.28
C GLY A 187 19.89 -36.39 -10.51
N SER A 188 19.28 -36.88 -11.59
CA SER A 188 17.86 -37.27 -11.69
C SER A 188 16.77 -36.31 -11.14
N GLY A 189 16.08 -35.61 -12.06
CA GLY A 189 14.63 -35.43 -11.98
C GLY A 189 14.08 -34.04 -11.64
N SER A 190 14.07 -33.11 -12.60
CA SER A 190 13.20 -31.90 -12.54
C SER A 190 12.34 -31.84 -13.80
N GLY A 191 11.33 -32.71 -13.85
CA GLY A 191 10.34 -32.70 -14.93
C GLY A 191 9.35 -31.51 -14.82
N PRO A 192 8.42 -31.37 -15.77
CA PRO A 192 7.35 -30.35 -15.79
C PRO A 192 6.47 -30.26 -14.53
N VAL A 193 6.57 -31.25 -13.63
CA VAL A 193 5.86 -31.29 -12.34
C VAL A 193 6.38 -30.23 -11.35
N ASP A 194 7.68 -29.90 -11.37
CA ASP A 194 8.25 -28.91 -10.44
C ASP A 194 7.86 -27.48 -10.86
N GLU A 195 7.80 -27.21 -12.17
CA GLU A 195 7.35 -25.92 -12.71
C GLU A 195 5.87 -25.67 -12.41
N SER A 196 5.03 -26.70 -12.50
CA SER A 196 3.61 -26.58 -12.14
C SER A 196 3.42 -26.25 -10.66
N LYS A 197 4.19 -26.88 -9.76
CA LYS A 197 4.13 -26.57 -8.32
C LYS A 197 4.65 -25.17 -8.02
N ARG A 198 5.70 -24.74 -8.74
CA ARG A 198 6.23 -23.38 -8.64
C ARG A 198 5.18 -22.34 -9.05
N ALA A 199 4.55 -22.52 -10.22
CA ALA A 199 3.49 -21.63 -10.69
C ALA A 199 2.30 -21.58 -9.72
N GLU A 200 1.89 -22.71 -9.15
CA GLU A 200 0.83 -22.75 -8.14
C GLU A 200 1.24 -22.05 -6.84
N ALA A 201 2.49 -22.24 -6.37
CA ALA A 201 3.02 -21.57 -5.19
C ALA A 201 3.14 -20.05 -5.39
N ASP A 202 3.61 -19.61 -6.56
CA ASP A 202 3.69 -18.20 -6.92
C ASP A 202 2.28 -17.57 -6.99
N ALA A 203 1.29 -18.28 -7.56
CA ALA A 203 -0.10 -17.80 -7.60
C ALA A 203 -0.73 -17.68 -6.20
N LEU A 204 -0.45 -18.64 -5.30
CA LEU A 204 -0.86 -18.56 -3.89
C LEU A 204 -0.21 -17.37 -3.19
N ASN A 205 1.08 -17.14 -3.43
CA ASN A 205 1.81 -15.99 -2.90
C ASN A 205 1.27 -14.66 -3.43
N ASP A 206 0.93 -14.57 -4.72
CA ASP A 206 0.35 -13.37 -5.31
C ASP A 206 -1.03 -13.06 -4.71
N LYS A 207 -1.89 -14.08 -4.59
CA LYS A 207 -3.17 -13.95 -3.89
C LYS A 207 -2.98 -13.58 -2.41
N GLY A 208 -1.93 -14.10 -1.77
CA GLY A 208 -1.56 -13.71 -0.41
C GLY A 208 -1.24 -12.23 -0.29
N LYS A 209 -0.47 -11.67 -1.23
CA LYS A 209 -0.20 -10.23 -1.30
C LYS A 209 -1.49 -9.43 -1.51
N GLU A 210 -2.37 -9.86 -2.42
CA GLU A 210 -3.67 -9.20 -2.63
C GLU A 210 -4.51 -9.16 -1.36
N ARG A 211 -4.57 -10.26 -0.59
CA ARG A 211 -5.25 -10.30 0.70
C ARG A 211 -4.61 -9.38 1.72
N LEU A 212 -3.28 -9.35 1.78
CA LEU A 212 -2.53 -8.46 2.66
C LEU A 212 -2.83 -6.99 2.33
N TYR A 213 -2.84 -6.65 1.04
CA TYR A 213 -3.22 -5.32 0.55
C TYR A 213 -4.70 -5.00 0.76
N ALA A 214 -5.55 -6.00 0.96
CA ALA A 214 -6.95 -5.84 1.33
C ALA A 214 -7.19 -5.82 2.85
N ASP A 215 -6.12 -5.83 3.67
CA ASP A 215 -6.15 -5.91 5.13
C ASP A 215 -6.73 -7.23 5.69
N ASP A 216 -6.84 -8.26 4.85
CA ASP A 216 -7.14 -9.63 5.27
C ASP A 216 -5.82 -10.33 5.62
N VAL A 217 -5.21 -9.90 6.72
CA VAL A 217 -3.92 -10.42 7.20
C VAL A 217 -3.96 -11.92 7.53
N PRO A 218 -5.01 -12.46 8.20
CA PRO A 218 -5.12 -13.90 8.43
C PRO A 218 -5.23 -14.70 7.13
N GLY A 219 -6.02 -14.22 6.15
CA GLY A 219 -6.13 -14.84 4.83
C GLY A 219 -4.82 -14.80 4.05
N ALA A 220 -4.08 -13.68 4.13
CA ALA A 220 -2.76 -13.55 3.53
C ALA A 220 -1.76 -14.55 4.12
N LEU A 221 -1.68 -14.62 5.45
CA LEU A 221 -0.79 -15.54 6.16
C LEU A 221 -1.04 -17.00 5.76
N ALA A 222 -2.31 -17.41 5.70
CA ALA A 222 -2.69 -18.77 5.30
C ALA A 222 -2.21 -19.11 3.87
N LEU A 223 -2.33 -18.16 2.94
CA LEU A 223 -1.89 -18.32 1.56
C LEU A 223 -0.36 -18.38 1.43
N PHE A 224 0.37 -17.51 2.13
CA PHE A 224 1.84 -17.56 2.14
C PHE A 224 2.37 -18.87 2.75
N GLN A 225 1.74 -19.35 3.82
CA GLN A 225 2.06 -20.65 4.40
C GLN A 225 1.75 -21.81 3.45
N GLN A 226 0.67 -21.71 2.67
CA GLN A 226 0.34 -22.72 1.66
C GLN A 226 1.37 -22.72 0.52
N ALA A 227 1.77 -21.55 0.02
CA ALA A 227 2.83 -21.41 -0.98
C ALA A 227 4.14 -22.04 -0.48
N ASN A 228 4.55 -21.71 0.75
CA ASN A 228 5.79 -22.23 1.35
C ASN A 228 5.75 -23.74 1.65
N ARG A 229 4.57 -24.31 1.94
CA ARG A 229 4.39 -25.77 2.07
C ARG A 229 4.47 -26.49 0.72
N LEU A 230 3.96 -25.85 -0.34
CA LEU A 230 3.94 -26.44 -1.68
C LEU A 230 5.35 -26.45 -2.29
N LEU A 231 6.06 -25.33 -2.16
CA LEU A 231 7.43 -25.18 -2.59
C LEU A 231 8.14 -24.16 -1.67
N PRO A 232 9.04 -24.60 -0.77
CA PRO A 232 9.77 -23.69 0.11
C PRO A 232 10.59 -22.67 -0.68
N ASP A 233 10.41 -21.38 -0.39
CA ASP A 233 11.12 -20.28 -1.05
C ASP A 233 11.28 -19.12 -0.04
N PRO A 234 12.46 -18.48 0.03
CA PRO A 234 12.68 -17.35 0.95
C PRO A 234 11.70 -16.19 0.74
N ARG A 235 11.18 -15.98 -0.48
CA ARG A 235 10.17 -14.94 -0.76
C ARG A 235 8.89 -15.20 0.04
N TYR A 236 8.44 -16.45 0.09
CA TYR A 236 7.24 -16.84 0.83
C TYR A 236 7.47 -16.73 2.34
N GLY A 237 8.63 -17.20 2.83
CA GLY A 237 9.03 -17.06 4.23
C GLY A 237 9.08 -15.60 4.70
N PHE A 238 9.61 -14.69 3.86
CA PHE A 238 9.61 -13.27 4.17
C PHE A 238 8.20 -12.67 4.23
N ASN A 239 7.30 -13.08 3.34
CA ASN A 239 5.90 -12.65 3.38
C ASN A 239 5.15 -13.17 4.62
N ILE A 240 5.46 -14.39 5.08
CA ILE A 240 4.98 -14.92 6.37
C ILE A 240 5.47 -14.02 7.52
N CYS A 241 6.76 -13.65 7.53
CA CYS A 241 7.31 -12.71 8.52
C CYS A 241 6.59 -11.36 8.53
N LEU A 242 6.28 -10.79 7.36
CA LEU A 242 5.53 -9.53 7.25
C LEU A 242 4.11 -9.64 7.81
N ALA A 243 3.39 -10.71 7.44
CA ALA A 243 2.02 -10.93 7.90
C ALA A 243 1.96 -11.15 9.42
N LEU A 244 2.84 -11.97 9.99
CA LEU A 244 2.92 -12.20 11.44
C LEU A 244 3.23 -10.92 12.21
N GLY A 245 4.18 -10.12 11.71
CA GLY A 245 4.48 -8.83 12.34
C GLY A 245 3.37 -7.79 12.15
N THR A 246 2.47 -7.95 11.18
CA THR A 246 1.25 -7.12 11.08
C THR A 246 0.21 -7.55 12.12
N GLN A 247 0.20 -8.82 12.51
CA GLN A 247 -0.62 -9.35 13.61
C GLN A 247 0.01 -9.18 15.00
N GLU A 248 1.11 -8.44 15.09
CA GLU A 248 1.86 -8.22 16.34
C GLU A 248 2.39 -9.52 16.99
N GLN A 249 2.54 -10.59 16.21
CA GLN A 249 3.14 -11.85 16.66
C GLN A 249 4.66 -11.77 16.49
N TRP A 250 5.32 -10.97 17.32
CA TRP A 250 6.72 -10.55 17.14
C TRP A 250 7.70 -11.72 17.12
N ASP A 251 7.61 -12.65 18.08
CA ASP A 251 8.49 -13.83 18.15
C ASP A 251 8.36 -14.72 16.92
N ALA A 252 7.10 -14.96 16.50
CA ALA A 252 6.80 -15.77 15.32
C ALA A 252 7.27 -15.08 14.03
N ALA A 253 7.11 -13.76 13.94
CA ALA A 253 7.60 -12.97 12.81
C ALA A 253 9.13 -13.04 12.72
N LEU A 254 9.83 -12.88 13.85
CA LEU A 254 11.29 -12.95 13.90
C LEU A 254 11.80 -14.36 13.53
N ALA A 255 11.13 -15.41 14.00
CA ALA A 255 11.42 -16.79 13.61
C ALA A 255 11.25 -17.00 12.09
N ALA A 256 10.13 -16.57 11.51
CA ALA A 256 9.89 -16.67 10.07
C ALA A 256 10.92 -15.89 9.24
N CYS A 257 11.33 -14.70 9.69
CA CYS A 257 12.39 -13.95 9.04
C CYS A 257 13.74 -14.67 9.10
N ARG A 258 14.10 -15.29 10.24
CA ARG A 258 15.33 -16.09 10.36
C ARG A 258 15.30 -17.31 9.43
N GLU A 259 14.17 -18.00 9.34
CA GLU A 259 13.99 -19.12 8.39
C GLU A 259 14.16 -18.66 6.94
N ALA A 260 13.51 -17.56 6.55
CA ALA A 260 13.67 -16.96 5.22
C ALA A 260 15.14 -16.58 4.94
N ARG A 261 15.84 -16.05 5.94
CA ARG A 261 17.26 -15.69 5.81
C ARG A 261 18.17 -16.90 5.64
N ALA A 262 17.84 -18.02 6.28
CA ALA A 262 18.60 -19.26 6.23
C ALA A 262 18.47 -19.99 4.89
N MET A 263 17.45 -19.69 4.08
CA MET A 263 17.25 -20.24 2.73
C MET A 263 18.17 -19.59 1.66
N ASN A 264 19.22 -18.87 2.06
CA ASN A 264 20.15 -18.16 1.16
C ASN A 264 19.45 -17.29 0.09
N PRO A 265 18.61 -16.33 0.50
CA PRO A 265 17.93 -15.44 -0.44
C PRO A 265 18.91 -14.62 -1.28
N PRO A 266 18.50 -14.15 -2.47
CA PRO A 266 19.25 -13.15 -3.21
C PRO A 266 19.56 -11.93 -2.34
N ALA A 267 20.71 -11.27 -2.57
CA ALA A 267 21.22 -10.21 -1.70
C ALA A 267 20.20 -9.09 -1.40
N ALA A 268 19.40 -8.70 -2.40
CA ALA A 268 18.34 -7.71 -2.22
C ALA A 268 17.28 -8.15 -1.20
N LEU A 269 16.85 -9.41 -1.26
CA LEU A 269 15.90 -9.99 -0.31
C LEU A 269 16.55 -10.24 1.06
N ALA A 270 17.81 -10.67 1.09
CA ALA A 270 18.58 -10.79 2.34
C ALA A 270 18.60 -9.46 3.11
N ALA A 271 18.94 -8.36 2.43
CA ALA A 271 18.97 -7.03 3.03
C ALA A 271 17.59 -6.58 3.55
N LYS A 272 16.50 -6.95 2.88
CA LYS A 272 15.13 -6.69 3.35
C LYS A 272 14.80 -7.48 4.62
N ILE A 273 15.15 -8.76 4.63
CA ILE A 273 14.95 -9.63 5.79
C ILE A 273 15.75 -9.10 6.99
N ASP A 274 17.01 -8.74 6.78
CA ASP A 274 17.90 -8.21 7.83
C ASP A 274 17.34 -6.91 8.44
N ARG A 275 16.92 -5.94 7.62
CA ARG A 275 16.24 -4.71 8.09
C ARG A 275 14.97 -5.02 8.88
N ARG A 276 14.18 -6.00 8.43
CA ARG A 276 12.94 -6.38 9.09
C ARG A 276 13.21 -7.02 10.45
N MET A 277 14.20 -7.90 10.56
CA MET A 277 14.61 -8.50 11.83
C MET A 277 15.05 -7.43 12.83
N GLU A 278 15.88 -6.46 12.41
CA GLU A 278 16.28 -5.33 13.26
C GLU A 278 15.10 -4.52 13.77
N ALA A 279 14.08 -4.30 12.92
CA ALA A 279 12.87 -3.58 13.31
C ALA A 279 12.00 -4.38 14.29
N LEU A 280 11.96 -5.71 14.17
CA LEU A 280 11.20 -6.59 15.07
C LEU A 280 11.85 -6.70 16.45
N VAL A 281 13.18 -6.81 16.52
CA VAL A 281 13.92 -6.85 17.81
C VAL A 281 13.71 -5.58 18.64
N LYS A 282 13.45 -4.43 18.01
CA LYS A 282 13.13 -3.18 18.72
C LYS A 282 11.70 -3.10 19.25
N ARG A 283 10.86 -4.10 18.97
CA ARG A 283 9.45 -4.18 19.35
C ARG A 283 9.19 -5.19 20.48
N GLU A 284 10.19 -6.01 20.83
CA GLU A 284 10.26 -6.78 22.08
C GLU A 284 10.43 -5.84 23.28
#